data_AF-A0AAN6RMB1-F1
#
_entry.id   AF-A0AAN6RMB1-F1
#
_cell.length_a   1.000
_cell.length_b   1.000
_cell.length_c   1.000
_cell.angle_alpha   90.00
_cell.angle_beta   90.00
_cell.angle_gamma   90.00
#
_symmetry.space_group_name_H-M   'P 1'
#
loop_
_entity.id
_entity.type
_entity.pdbx_description
1 polymer ?
#
loop_
_entity_poly.entity_id
_entity_poly.type
_entity_poly.pdbx_seq_one_letter_code
_entity_poly.pdbx_strand_id
1 'polypeptide(L)'
;MVNSKDFAFKVNKQTPANGSLPPAYGTVIDCRPAYGKRAAKNEKEVRSRPVRLTRVPGPDGLESRKRKRDLNPKDGEDAHSTARQATEGGLSSEMASGSSAGRPHVVRKSQPPAPTKFRRGTVLKQEVDLDCWFTILRFSDPAQLLEMRTRIASCYRFLKNNPMLWKHSRDFYYDKTLPDPHSELSEFQYADLRHGHGCMSCHTKATRKTYWAFLRRWCKTCLQNKTKKEGDALDILKEAGEDHLMDLFKCLPVAIFDSWDNYVGVGPGNTHPQKNVYLERDVRQLVHEYIGRREADPATWHVECQAWMDEKQKVIQERHDFARKMELWEDHARQSKSSDFHEKKTARKKYFQEKAAELQPPIPEKELQLCPSYRRAVVIPKMPNMLSWSQLKPKVEKEAADLRRRRETPTLDQRRLPDPLALARERVQHSLPFFSQGSSGTSTPSTDSYF
;
A
#
# COMPACT_ATOMS: atom_id res chain seq x y z
N MET A 1 31.25 -50.51 -13.85
CA MET A 1 29.88 -51.06 -13.89
C MET A 1 29.60 -51.71 -12.55
N VAL A 2 28.85 -51.06 -11.67
CA VAL A 2 28.47 -51.62 -10.36
C VAL A 2 26.94 -51.75 -10.36
N ASN A 3 26.50 -52.97 -10.06
CA ASN A 3 25.15 -53.48 -10.23
C ASN A 3 24.26 -52.98 -9.08
N SER A 4 23.32 -52.07 -9.38
CA SER A 4 22.40 -51.48 -8.41
C SER A 4 21.04 -52.20 -8.42
N LYS A 5 21.02 -53.43 -7.93
CA LYS A 5 19.79 -54.10 -7.50
C LYS A 5 19.88 -54.28 -5.98
N ASP A 6 18.82 -53.89 -5.27
CA ASP A 6 18.58 -54.15 -3.84
C ASP A 6 18.83 -53.03 -2.81
N PHE A 7 18.57 -51.77 -3.16
CA PHE A 7 18.21 -50.76 -2.14
C PHE A 7 16.71 -50.48 -2.16
N ALA A 8 15.93 -51.38 -1.53
CA ALA A 8 14.54 -51.12 -1.19
C ALA A 8 14.49 -50.27 0.09
N PHE A 9 14.25 -48.97 -0.06
CA PHE A 9 13.96 -48.10 1.07
C PHE A 9 12.66 -48.58 1.74
N LYS A 10 12.77 -49.19 2.93
CA LYS A 10 11.63 -49.42 3.82
C LYS A 10 11.14 -48.06 4.31
N VAL A 11 10.21 -47.46 3.57
CA VAL A 11 9.42 -46.34 4.07
C VAL A 11 8.52 -46.90 5.17
N ASN A 12 8.82 -46.52 6.40
CA ASN A 12 8.01 -46.86 7.56
C ASN A 12 6.59 -46.30 7.31
N LYS A 13 5.58 -47.18 7.24
CA LYS A 13 4.19 -46.76 7.01
C LYS A 13 3.78 -45.85 8.17
N GLN A 14 3.67 -44.54 7.90
CA GLN A 14 3.12 -43.59 8.86
C GLN A 14 1.74 -44.08 9.30
N THR A 15 1.58 -44.25 10.61
CA THR A 15 0.30 -44.55 11.23
C THR A 15 -0.66 -43.40 10.91
N PRO A 16 -1.86 -43.63 10.35
CA PRO A 16 -2.80 -42.56 10.09
C PRO A 16 -3.20 -41.92 11.42
N ALA A 17 -2.82 -40.65 11.61
CA ALA A 17 -3.24 -39.87 12.74
C ALA A 17 -4.75 -39.58 12.60
N ASN A 18 -5.58 -40.27 13.39
CA ASN A 18 -7.00 -39.98 13.55
C ASN A 18 -7.23 -38.71 14.40
N GLY A 19 -6.58 -37.62 14.03
CA GLY A 19 -6.80 -36.28 14.59
C GLY A 19 -7.32 -35.37 13.49
N SER A 20 -8.45 -34.70 13.73
CA SER A 20 -8.95 -33.67 12.81
C SER A 20 -7.92 -32.55 12.70
N LEU A 21 -7.26 -32.45 11.55
CA LEU A 21 -6.37 -31.34 11.24
C LEU A 21 -7.18 -30.02 11.26
N PRO A 22 -6.65 -28.94 11.87
CA PRO A 22 -7.28 -27.64 11.78
C PRO A 22 -7.34 -27.21 10.30
N PRO A 23 -8.44 -26.60 9.85
CA PRO A 23 -8.58 -26.18 8.46
C PRO A 23 -7.48 -25.18 8.11
N ALA A 24 -6.71 -25.50 7.07
CA ALA A 24 -5.72 -24.58 6.52
C ALA A 24 -6.45 -23.33 6.00
N TYR A 25 -6.30 -22.20 6.70
CA TYR A 25 -6.78 -20.89 6.25
C TYR A 25 -5.85 -20.33 5.17
N GLY A 26 -5.78 -21.03 4.03
CA GLY A 26 -5.23 -20.50 2.79
C GLY A 26 -6.31 -19.72 2.05
N THR A 27 -6.61 -18.49 2.47
CA THR A 27 -7.41 -17.59 1.63
C THR A 27 -6.54 -17.11 0.47
N VAL A 28 -6.57 -17.83 -0.65
CA VAL A 28 -6.21 -17.28 -1.95
C VAL A 28 -7.24 -16.21 -2.27
N ILE A 29 -6.91 -14.96 -2.00
CA ILE A 29 -7.71 -13.81 -2.42
C ILE A 29 -7.47 -13.65 -3.92
N ASP A 30 -8.36 -14.23 -4.73
CA ASP A 30 -8.40 -14.02 -6.17
C ASP A 30 -8.80 -12.56 -6.44
N CYS A 31 -7.81 -11.68 -6.60
CA CYS A 31 -7.96 -10.27 -6.92
C CYS A 31 -8.38 -10.07 -8.38
N ARG A 32 -9.48 -10.68 -8.83
CA ARG A 32 -10.05 -10.33 -10.13
C ARG A 32 -10.76 -8.98 -10.04
N PRO A 33 -10.41 -7.99 -10.87
CA PRO A 33 -11.19 -6.77 -10.98
C PRO A 33 -12.59 -7.10 -11.52
N ALA A 34 -13.62 -6.63 -10.82
CA ALA A 34 -15.01 -6.80 -11.23
C ALA A 34 -15.29 -5.97 -12.49
N TYR A 35 -15.07 -6.55 -13.68
CA TYR A 35 -15.63 -6.04 -14.93
C TYR A 35 -17.11 -6.42 -15.03
N GLY A 36 -17.94 -5.79 -14.20
CA GLY A 36 -19.39 -5.85 -14.34
C GLY A 36 -19.87 -4.77 -15.31
N LYS A 37 -20.22 -5.16 -16.54
CA LYS A 37 -21.01 -4.33 -17.48
C LYS A 37 -22.33 -3.96 -16.79
N ARG A 38 -22.51 -2.68 -16.44
CA ARG A 38 -23.80 -2.20 -15.92
C ARG A 38 -24.80 -2.14 -17.07
N ALA A 39 -25.87 -2.91 -16.96
CA ALA A 39 -27.05 -2.79 -17.79
C ALA A 39 -27.72 -1.43 -17.55
N ALA A 40 -28.11 -0.78 -18.64
CA ALA A 40 -28.83 0.48 -18.64
C ALA A 40 -30.19 0.31 -17.96
N LYS A 41 -30.48 1.09 -16.92
CA LYS A 41 -31.85 1.33 -16.46
C LYS A 41 -32.01 2.79 -16.08
N ASN A 42 -32.93 3.42 -16.80
CA ASN A 42 -33.35 4.81 -16.67
C ASN A 42 -34.01 5.04 -15.30
N GLU A 43 -33.32 5.72 -14.39
CA GLU A 43 -33.96 6.45 -13.30
C GLU A 43 -33.35 7.85 -13.25
N LYS A 44 -34.23 8.86 -13.23
CA LYS A 44 -33.87 10.29 -13.20
C LYS A 44 -33.14 10.60 -11.90
N GLU A 45 -31.82 10.56 -11.95
CA GLU A 45 -30.95 11.03 -10.88
C GLU A 45 -31.04 12.56 -10.79
N VAL A 46 -31.30 13.05 -9.58
CA VAL A 46 -31.32 14.48 -9.26
C VAL A 46 -29.92 15.04 -9.49
N ARG A 47 -29.74 15.75 -10.62
CA ARG A 47 -28.52 16.49 -10.98
C ARG A 47 -28.12 17.40 -9.82
N SER A 48 -27.06 17.03 -9.11
CA SER A 48 -26.35 17.97 -8.25
C SER A 48 -25.81 19.11 -9.13
N ARG A 49 -26.19 20.34 -8.78
CA ARG A 49 -25.73 21.56 -9.45
C ARG A 49 -24.19 21.56 -9.48
N PRO A 50 -23.54 21.66 -10.65
CA PRO A 50 -22.12 21.91 -10.69
C PRO A 50 -21.87 23.32 -10.12
N VAL A 51 -21.16 23.37 -9.00
CA VAL A 51 -20.62 24.63 -8.48
C VAL A 51 -19.57 25.09 -9.49
N ARG A 52 -19.86 26.20 -10.18
CA ARG A 52 -18.87 26.88 -11.03
C ARG A 52 -17.70 27.29 -10.14
N LEU A 53 -16.56 26.63 -10.30
CA LEU A 53 -15.29 27.13 -9.78
C LEU A 53 -14.92 28.37 -10.61
N THR A 54 -15.11 29.54 -10.02
CA THR A 54 -14.67 30.81 -10.60
C THR A 54 -13.16 30.77 -10.81
N ARG A 55 -12.70 31.05 -12.04
CA ARG A 55 -11.28 31.25 -12.35
C ARG A 55 -10.74 32.37 -11.47
N VAL A 56 -9.71 32.06 -10.69
CA VAL A 56 -8.91 33.05 -9.98
C VAL A 56 -8.03 33.74 -11.04
N PRO A 57 -8.11 35.08 -11.22
CA PRO A 57 -7.14 35.81 -12.02
C PRO A 57 -5.77 35.67 -11.36
N GLY A 58 -4.80 35.11 -12.08
CA GLY A 58 -3.41 35.11 -11.66
C GLY A 58 -2.87 36.54 -11.63
N PRO A 59 -2.06 36.93 -10.65
CA PRO A 59 -1.36 38.19 -10.67
C PRO A 59 -0.12 38.01 -11.52
N ASP A 60 -0.26 38.13 -12.84
CA ASP A 60 0.84 38.38 -13.79
C ASP A 60 0.23 38.78 -15.15
N GLY A 61 -0.41 39.94 -15.16
CA GLY A 61 -0.72 40.68 -16.38
C GLY A 61 0.47 41.54 -16.75
N LEU A 62 1.45 40.96 -17.47
CA LEU A 62 2.50 41.71 -18.16
C LEU A 62 2.49 41.29 -19.62
N GLU A 63 1.54 41.88 -20.36
CA GLU A 63 1.62 41.95 -21.81
C GLU A 63 2.73 42.95 -22.21
N SER A 64 3.73 42.41 -22.89
CA SER A 64 4.23 42.89 -24.18
C SER A 64 4.04 44.39 -24.48
N ARG A 65 4.97 45.22 -23.98
CA ARG A 65 5.29 46.50 -24.64
C ARG A 65 6.75 46.52 -25.08
N LYS A 66 6.93 46.34 -26.39
CA LYS A 66 8.07 46.86 -27.15
C LYS A 66 8.24 48.35 -26.81
N ARG A 67 9.39 48.76 -26.28
CA ARG A 67 10.06 50.04 -26.58
C ARG A 67 11.48 50.07 -25.99
N LYS A 68 12.42 50.09 -26.94
CA LYS A 68 13.66 50.88 -27.01
C LYS A 68 14.36 51.23 -25.70
N ARG A 69 15.49 50.54 -25.51
CA ARG A 69 16.68 50.90 -24.73
C ARG A 69 17.10 52.34 -25.04
N ASP A 70 17.21 53.17 -23.99
CA ASP A 70 18.14 54.28 -23.90
C ASP A 70 18.65 54.39 -22.46
N LEU A 71 19.91 54.81 -22.37
CA LEU A 71 20.80 54.84 -21.21
C LEU A 71 20.53 56.07 -20.34
N ASN A 72 20.66 55.93 -19.01
CA ASN A 72 21.58 56.66 -18.12
C ASN A 72 21.00 56.81 -16.69
N PRO A 73 21.80 56.68 -15.61
CA PRO A 73 21.37 56.74 -14.21
C PRO A 73 21.64 58.12 -13.58
N LYS A 74 20.96 58.43 -12.47
CA LYS A 74 21.41 59.39 -11.45
C LYS A 74 20.67 59.20 -10.11
N ASP A 75 21.42 58.65 -9.18
CA ASP A 75 21.61 58.90 -7.73
C ASP A 75 20.68 59.82 -6.92
N GLY A 76 20.58 59.48 -5.63
CA GLY A 76 20.11 60.30 -4.50
C GLY A 76 19.10 59.53 -3.63
N GLU A 77 19.49 58.66 -2.70
CA GLU A 77 19.98 58.91 -1.32
C GLU A 77 19.04 59.70 -0.38
N ASP A 78 18.95 59.14 0.83
CA ASP A 78 18.54 59.70 2.13
C ASP A 78 17.06 60.01 2.41
N ALA A 79 16.55 59.98 3.64
CA ALA A 79 16.84 59.33 4.93
C ALA A 79 15.77 59.88 5.90
N HIS A 80 15.55 59.18 7.02
CA HIS A 80 14.95 59.67 8.28
C HIS A 80 13.45 60.04 8.31
N SER A 81 12.65 59.25 9.04
CA SER A 81 12.35 59.36 10.49
C SER A 81 11.30 60.44 10.78
N THR A 82 10.15 60.06 11.34
CA THR A 82 9.63 60.68 12.57
C THR A 82 8.44 59.93 13.15
N ALA A 83 8.52 59.75 14.47
CA ALA A 83 7.48 59.32 15.38
C ALA A 83 6.36 60.36 15.53
N ARG A 84 5.18 59.90 15.97
CA ARG A 84 4.18 60.61 16.81
C ARG A 84 3.02 59.63 17.06
N GLN A 85 2.81 59.18 18.29
CA GLN A 85 2.20 59.83 19.47
C GLN A 85 0.75 59.39 19.65
N ALA A 86 0.46 59.12 20.92
CA ALA A 86 -0.77 58.59 21.47
C ALA A 86 -1.95 59.56 21.39
N THR A 87 -3.16 59.00 21.49
CA THR A 87 -4.31 59.67 22.11
C THR A 87 -5.19 58.63 22.80
N GLU A 88 -5.13 58.65 24.13
CA GLU A 88 -6.16 58.17 25.04
C GLU A 88 -7.36 59.14 25.04
N GLY A 89 -8.53 58.65 25.49
CA GLY A 89 -9.60 59.49 26.01
C GLY A 89 -10.99 59.13 25.51
N GLY A 90 -11.92 58.86 26.44
CA GLY A 90 -13.35 58.84 26.12
C GLY A 90 -14.21 58.02 27.08
N LEU A 91 -14.49 58.60 28.25
CA LEU A 91 -15.44 58.13 29.28
C LEU A 91 -16.92 58.38 28.89
N SER A 92 -17.80 57.55 29.49
CA SER A 92 -19.19 57.83 29.91
C SER A 92 -20.32 58.02 28.89
N SER A 93 -21.40 57.24 29.04
CA SER A 93 -22.74 57.78 29.34
C SER A 93 -23.74 56.66 29.65
N GLU A 94 -24.44 56.81 30.77
CA GLU A 94 -25.52 55.96 31.26
C GLU A 94 -26.90 56.35 30.67
N MET A 95 -27.86 55.46 30.94
CA MET A 95 -29.31 55.64 31.10
C MET A 95 -30.23 55.62 29.87
N ALA A 96 -30.99 54.52 29.74
CA ALA A 96 -32.44 54.58 29.60
C ALA A 96 -33.08 53.23 29.95
N SER A 97 -33.92 53.26 30.99
CA SER A 97 -34.83 52.23 31.45
C SER A 97 -36.04 52.08 30.53
N GLY A 98 -36.44 50.84 30.23
CA GLY A 98 -37.69 50.53 29.53
C GLY A 98 -38.17 49.12 29.89
N SER A 99 -39.12 49.04 30.81
CA SER A 99 -39.83 47.83 31.21
C SER A 99 -40.61 47.22 30.03
N SER A 100 -40.34 45.96 29.67
CA SER A 100 -41.23 45.18 28.80
C SER A 100 -41.35 43.74 29.30
N ALA A 101 -42.60 43.29 29.31
CA ALA A 101 -43.09 42.07 29.92
C ALA A 101 -42.37 40.78 29.47
N GLY A 102 -42.28 39.84 30.43
CA GLY A 102 -41.53 38.60 30.36
C GLY A 102 -41.94 37.67 29.22
N ARG A 103 -40.96 37.37 28.35
CA ARG A 103 -40.91 36.14 27.56
C ARG A 103 -40.02 35.12 28.28
N PRO A 104 -40.39 33.83 28.33
CA PRO A 104 -39.58 32.80 28.96
C PRO A 104 -38.21 32.72 28.29
N HIS A 105 -37.17 32.95 29.09
CA HIS A 105 -35.78 33.01 28.68
C HIS A 105 -35.32 31.60 28.30
N VAL A 106 -35.48 31.24 27.02
CA VAL A 106 -34.88 30.02 26.47
C VAL A 106 -33.38 30.15 26.65
N VAL A 107 -32.81 29.36 27.56
CA VAL A 107 -31.37 29.25 27.79
C VAL A 107 -30.74 28.79 26.48
N ARG A 108 -30.32 29.75 25.66
CA ARG A 108 -29.53 29.51 24.46
C ARG A 108 -28.22 28.93 24.95
N LYS A 109 -28.09 27.61 24.84
CA LYS A 109 -26.81 26.90 25.01
C LYS A 109 -25.79 27.65 24.17
N SER A 110 -24.80 28.25 24.83
CA SER A 110 -23.70 28.97 24.21
C SER A 110 -23.04 28.01 23.22
N GLN A 111 -23.28 28.22 21.93
CA GLN A 111 -22.56 27.45 20.94
C GLN A 111 -21.09 27.81 21.07
N PRO A 112 -20.18 26.82 21.08
CA PRO A 112 -18.76 27.10 21.11
C PRO A 112 -18.42 28.03 19.94
N PRO A 113 -17.53 29.01 20.15
CA PRO A 113 -17.16 29.95 19.10
C PRO A 113 -16.72 29.16 17.87
N ALA A 114 -17.36 29.45 16.73
CA ALA A 114 -17.01 28.79 15.49
C ALA A 114 -15.51 29.01 15.24
N PRO A 115 -14.76 27.98 14.81
CA PRO A 115 -13.33 28.10 14.61
C PRO A 115 -13.04 29.26 13.66
N THR A 116 -12.08 30.10 14.06
CA THR A 116 -11.71 31.34 13.36
C THR A 116 -11.34 30.99 11.92
N LYS A 117 -12.26 31.29 10.98
CA LYS A 117 -11.99 31.07 9.57
C LYS A 117 -10.95 32.09 9.14
N PHE A 118 -9.76 31.64 8.75
CA PHE A 118 -8.75 32.51 8.15
C PHE A 118 -9.37 33.24 6.96
N ARG A 119 -9.34 34.58 6.98
CA ARG A 119 -9.73 35.39 5.83
C ARG A 119 -8.75 35.13 4.69
N ARG A 120 -9.25 34.53 3.60
CA ARG A 120 -8.46 34.34 2.36
C ARG A 120 -7.85 35.68 1.94
N GLY A 121 -6.55 35.69 1.67
CA GLY A 121 -5.82 36.87 1.19
C GLY A 121 -5.07 37.67 2.26
N THR A 122 -5.21 37.33 3.55
CA THR A 122 -4.39 37.94 4.60
C THR A 122 -3.12 37.12 4.79
N VAL A 123 -1.96 37.66 4.43
CA VAL A 123 -0.67 37.06 4.76
C VAL A 123 -0.52 37.09 6.28
N LEU A 124 -0.12 35.96 6.88
CA LEU A 124 0.16 35.92 8.31
C LEU A 124 1.30 36.91 8.59
N LYS A 125 1.07 37.88 9.48
CA LYS A 125 2.08 38.88 9.84
C LYS A 125 3.27 38.27 10.60
N GLN A 126 3.06 37.11 11.22
CA GLN A 126 4.05 36.40 12.00
C GLN A 126 4.27 35.03 11.36
N GLU A 127 5.51 34.79 10.93
CA GLU A 127 5.92 33.47 10.48
C GLU A 127 6.00 32.52 11.69
N VAL A 128 5.61 31.27 11.48
CA VAL A 128 5.76 30.23 12.50
C VAL A 128 7.21 29.79 12.50
N ASP A 129 7.84 29.84 13.67
CA ASP A 129 9.24 29.45 13.84
C ASP A 129 9.49 27.99 13.39
N LEU A 130 10.70 27.73 12.89
CA LEU A 130 11.10 26.41 12.40
C LEU A 130 11.05 25.35 13.51
N ASP A 131 11.35 25.73 14.75
CA ASP A 131 11.28 24.85 15.92
C ASP A 131 9.83 24.46 16.26
N CYS A 132 8.88 25.38 16.04
CA CYS A 132 7.46 25.07 16.15
C CYS A 132 7.05 24.03 15.09
N TRP A 133 7.49 24.20 13.83
CA TRP A 133 7.24 23.20 12.78
C TRP A 133 7.86 21.85 13.10
N PHE A 134 9.09 21.81 13.62
CA PHE A 134 9.74 20.57 14.04
C PHE A 134 8.93 19.88 15.15
N THR A 135 8.51 20.64 16.16
CA THR A 135 7.73 20.15 17.30
C THR A 135 6.38 19.59 16.88
N ILE A 136 5.71 20.20 15.90
CA ILE A 136 4.44 19.70 15.38
C ILE A 136 4.67 18.45 14.53
N LEU A 137 5.63 18.50 13.61
CA LEU A 137 5.80 17.46 12.59
C LEU A 137 6.44 16.17 13.13
N ARG A 138 7.15 16.22 14.27
CA ARG A 138 7.71 15.01 14.91
C ARG A 138 6.64 14.03 15.39
N PHE A 139 5.39 14.46 15.51
CA PHE A 139 4.26 13.62 15.91
C PHE A 139 3.43 13.13 14.72
N SER A 140 3.79 13.54 13.50
CA SER A 140 3.05 13.17 12.28
C SER A 140 3.43 11.77 11.81
N ASP A 141 2.52 11.13 11.06
CA ASP A 141 2.80 9.87 10.34
C ASP A 141 3.90 10.12 9.28
N PRO A 142 4.97 9.29 9.18
CA PRO A 142 5.96 9.41 8.12
C PRO A 142 5.35 9.44 6.71
N ALA A 143 4.23 8.76 6.47
CA ALA A 143 3.49 8.83 5.21
C ALA A 143 2.95 10.23 4.91
N GLN A 144 2.43 10.92 5.93
CA GLN A 144 1.95 12.28 5.82
C GLN A 144 3.09 13.25 5.54
N LEU A 145 4.24 13.08 6.22
CA LEU A 145 5.44 13.88 5.96
C LEU A 145 5.90 13.72 4.50
N LEU A 146 5.83 12.51 3.94
CA LEU A 146 6.15 12.26 2.54
C LEU A 146 5.19 12.97 1.58
N GLU A 147 3.89 12.96 1.87
CA GLU A 147 2.89 13.69 1.10
C GLU A 147 3.12 15.21 1.16
N MET A 148 3.38 15.75 2.36
CA MET A 148 3.71 17.16 2.57
C MET A 148 4.97 17.57 1.81
N ARG A 149 6.04 16.77 1.89
CA ARG A 149 7.30 16.99 1.15
C ARG A 149 7.05 17.09 -0.36
N THR A 150 6.14 16.27 -0.88
CA THR A 150 5.88 16.17 -2.31
C THR A 150 4.99 17.32 -2.81
N ARG A 151 4.04 17.78 -2.00
CA ARG A 151 3.02 18.75 -2.42
C ARG A 151 3.27 20.18 -2.00
N ILE A 152 4.07 20.41 -0.95
CA ILE A 152 4.25 21.73 -0.34
C ILE A 152 5.73 22.11 -0.44
N ALA A 153 6.05 23.13 -1.23
CA ALA A 153 7.43 23.54 -1.50
C ALA A 153 8.22 23.96 -0.24
N SER A 154 7.56 24.61 0.72
CA SER A 154 8.19 24.96 2.01
C SER A 154 8.52 23.70 2.82
N CYS A 155 7.60 22.74 2.91
CA CYS A 155 7.85 21.46 3.56
C CYS A 155 8.95 20.65 2.86
N TYR A 156 9.06 20.71 1.52
CA TYR A 156 10.16 20.06 0.81
C TYR A 156 11.53 20.50 1.35
N ARG A 157 11.75 21.83 1.43
CA ARG A 157 13.02 22.40 1.90
C ARG A 157 13.25 22.07 3.38
N PHE A 158 12.22 22.25 4.21
CA PHE A 158 12.29 21.97 5.65
C PHE A 158 12.63 20.50 5.94
N LEU A 159 11.91 19.56 5.32
CA LEU A 159 12.09 18.12 5.52
C LEU A 159 13.37 17.56 4.88
N LYS A 160 13.95 18.27 3.90
CA LYS A 160 15.27 17.93 3.34
C LYS A 160 16.39 18.33 4.30
N ASN A 161 16.28 19.47 4.95
CA ASN A 161 17.32 20.01 5.82
C ASN A 161 17.29 19.44 7.25
N ASN A 162 16.19 18.81 7.65
CA ASN A 162 16.00 18.25 9.00
C ASN A 162 15.83 16.72 8.97
N PRO A 163 16.89 15.94 8.72
CA PRO A 163 16.79 14.48 8.62
C PRO A 163 16.32 13.82 9.92
N MET A 164 16.69 14.37 11.08
CA MET A 164 16.29 13.85 12.40
C MET A 164 14.78 13.84 12.63
N LEU A 165 14.04 14.72 11.95
CA LEU A 165 12.59 14.76 12.07
C LEU A 165 11.93 13.45 11.62
N TRP A 166 12.46 12.82 10.56
CA TRP A 166 11.97 11.54 10.06
C TRP A 166 12.13 10.45 11.10
N LYS A 167 13.28 10.40 11.77
CA LYS A 167 13.54 9.48 12.87
C LYS A 167 12.56 9.68 14.03
N HIS A 168 12.37 10.93 14.49
CA HIS A 168 11.43 11.21 15.58
C HIS A 168 9.98 10.87 15.22
N SER A 169 9.54 11.21 14.00
CA SER A 169 8.22 10.87 13.47
C SER A 169 7.99 9.36 13.43
N ARG A 170 8.98 8.61 12.96
CA ARG A 170 8.95 7.15 12.92
C ARG A 170 8.90 6.54 14.32
N ASP A 171 9.79 6.95 15.20
CA ASP A 171 9.89 6.42 16.57
C ASP A 171 8.60 6.66 17.36
N PHE A 172 8.01 7.84 17.19
CA PHE A 172 6.74 8.20 17.82
C PHE A 172 5.55 7.42 17.24
N TYR A 173 5.40 7.40 15.91
CA TYR A 173 4.21 6.81 15.28
C TYR A 173 4.17 5.28 15.38
N TYR A 174 5.34 4.63 15.42
CA TYR A 174 5.46 3.17 15.50
C TYR A 174 5.83 2.66 16.88
N ASP A 175 5.86 3.51 17.91
CA ASP A 175 6.26 3.15 19.28
C ASP A 175 7.59 2.37 19.32
N LYS A 176 8.54 2.76 18.46
CA LYS A 176 9.84 2.08 18.26
C LYS A 176 9.77 0.59 17.88
N THR A 177 8.60 0.09 17.46
CA THR A 177 8.45 -1.30 16.99
C THR A 177 9.00 -1.50 15.58
N LEU A 178 9.07 -0.43 14.78
CA LEU A 178 9.58 -0.47 13.42
C LEU A 178 11.13 -0.56 13.44
N PRO A 179 11.75 -1.49 12.69
CA PRO A 179 13.21 -1.61 12.64
C PRO A 179 13.94 -0.34 12.23
N ASP A 180 15.18 -0.19 12.73
CA ASP A 180 16.11 0.86 12.31
C ASP A 180 16.56 0.72 10.86
N PRO A 181 16.65 1.84 10.10
CA PRO A 181 17.07 1.77 8.71
C PRO A 181 18.49 1.21 8.61
N HIS A 182 18.73 0.41 7.58
CA HIS A 182 20.07 -0.02 7.21
C HIS A 182 20.99 1.18 6.94
N SER A 183 22.30 1.03 7.16
CA SER A 183 23.31 2.09 6.97
C SER A 183 23.32 2.68 5.55
N GLU A 184 22.94 1.89 4.54
CA GLU A 184 22.77 2.33 3.14
C GLU A 184 21.55 3.24 2.90
N LEU A 185 20.64 3.39 3.87
CA LEU A 185 19.41 4.15 3.75
C LEU A 185 19.41 5.35 4.70
N SER A 186 19.22 6.54 4.15
CA SER A 186 18.79 7.68 4.95
C SER A 186 17.35 7.48 5.44
N GLU A 187 17.00 8.11 6.57
CA GLU A 187 15.64 8.08 7.13
C GLU A 187 14.56 8.48 6.10
N PHE A 188 14.86 9.46 5.24
CA PHE A 188 13.96 9.84 4.16
C PHE A 188 13.80 8.73 3.12
N GLN A 189 14.89 8.13 2.65
CA GLN A 189 14.82 7.04 1.68
C GLN A 189 14.07 5.84 2.25
N TYR A 190 14.27 5.56 3.54
CA TYR A 190 13.55 4.51 4.24
C TYR A 190 12.04 4.79 4.33
N ALA A 191 11.65 6.02 4.70
CA ALA A 191 10.26 6.46 4.68
C ALA A 191 9.66 6.40 3.27
N ASP A 192 10.37 6.87 2.24
CA ASP A 192 9.93 6.80 0.85
C ASP A 192 9.80 5.34 0.35
N LEU A 193 10.72 4.46 0.74
CA LEU A 193 10.69 3.04 0.40
C LEU A 193 9.53 2.31 1.08
N ARG A 194 9.10 2.74 2.27
CA ARG A 194 7.97 2.14 3.00
C ARG A 194 6.60 2.74 2.61
N HIS A 195 6.53 4.05 2.40
CA HIS A 195 5.28 4.81 2.28
C HIS A 195 5.00 5.41 0.91
N GLY A 196 6.04 5.64 0.11
CA GLY A 196 5.93 6.12 -1.26
C GLY A 196 5.06 5.24 -2.16
N HIS A 197 4.86 5.71 -3.39
CA HIS A 197 4.08 5.03 -4.40
C HIS A 197 4.82 5.08 -5.72
N GLY A 198 4.69 4.02 -6.51
CA GLY A 198 5.27 3.97 -7.84
C GLY A 198 6.50 3.09 -7.94
N CYS A 199 6.67 2.42 -9.08
CA CYS A 199 7.88 1.65 -9.34
C CYS A 199 9.10 2.60 -9.41
N MET A 200 10.18 2.31 -8.68
CA MET A 200 11.41 3.11 -8.71
C MET A 200 12.20 3.00 -10.02
N SER A 201 11.77 2.14 -10.95
CA SER A 201 12.38 2.01 -12.28
C SER A 201 11.52 2.61 -13.39
N CYS A 202 10.24 2.23 -13.47
CA CYS A 202 9.36 2.66 -14.57
C CYS A 202 8.28 3.66 -14.12
N HIS A 203 8.27 4.04 -12.84
CA HIS A 203 7.33 5.01 -12.25
C HIS A 203 5.84 4.63 -12.35
N THR A 204 5.50 3.36 -12.60
CA THR A 204 4.11 2.87 -12.58
C THR A 204 3.46 3.12 -11.22
N LYS A 205 2.49 4.05 -11.16
CA LYS A 205 1.90 4.61 -9.93
C LYS A 205 1.23 3.59 -8.99
N ALA A 206 0.76 2.45 -9.51
CA ALA A 206 0.04 1.45 -8.73
C ALA A 206 0.94 0.55 -7.87
N THR A 207 2.27 0.66 -8.01
CA THR A 207 3.20 -0.19 -7.27
C THR A 207 3.33 0.26 -5.81
N ARG A 208 3.06 -0.67 -4.89
CA ARG A 208 3.27 -0.49 -3.44
C ARG A 208 4.22 -1.50 -2.81
N LYS A 209 4.38 -2.69 -3.41
CA LYS A 209 5.23 -3.75 -2.85
C LYS A 209 6.70 -3.33 -2.84
N THR A 210 7.31 -3.44 -1.68
CA THR A 210 8.74 -3.22 -1.46
C THR A 210 9.43 -4.57 -1.36
N TYR A 211 10.55 -4.71 -2.06
CA TYR A 211 11.40 -5.89 -2.01
C TYR A 211 12.60 -5.54 -1.15
N TRP A 212 12.51 -5.85 0.15
CA TRP A 212 13.49 -5.42 1.15
C TRP A 212 14.88 -6.01 0.91
N ALA A 213 14.98 -7.22 0.33
CA ALA A 213 16.25 -7.78 -0.12
C ALA A 213 17.03 -6.82 -1.06
N PHE A 214 16.32 -6.12 -1.94
CA PHE A 214 16.90 -5.19 -2.91
C PHE A 214 16.84 -3.73 -2.48
N LEU A 215 16.17 -3.42 -1.35
CA LEU A 215 15.85 -2.06 -0.91
C LEU A 215 15.18 -1.23 -2.03
N ARG A 216 14.24 -1.85 -2.77
CA ARG A 216 13.56 -1.23 -3.92
C ARG A 216 12.07 -1.52 -3.95
N ARG A 217 11.30 -0.55 -4.47
CA ARG A 217 9.89 -0.72 -4.80
C ARG A 217 9.74 -0.90 -6.31
N TRP A 218 9.36 -2.11 -6.76
CA TRP A 218 9.25 -2.42 -8.18
C TRP A 218 7.90 -3.04 -8.54
N CYS A 219 7.46 -2.84 -9.78
CA CYS A 219 6.38 -3.68 -10.33
C CYS A 219 6.93 -5.08 -10.65
N LYS A 220 6.05 -6.08 -10.80
CA LYS A 220 6.44 -7.46 -11.09
C LYS A 220 7.34 -7.55 -12.32
N THR A 221 7.01 -6.82 -13.39
CA THR A 221 7.82 -6.78 -14.62
C THR A 221 9.23 -6.21 -14.40
N CYS A 222 9.36 -5.09 -13.69
CA CYS A 222 10.68 -4.51 -13.41
C CYS A 222 11.52 -5.39 -12.48
N LEU A 223 10.89 -6.05 -11.51
CA LEU A 223 11.59 -7.03 -10.67
C LEU A 223 12.15 -8.15 -11.56
N GLN A 224 11.29 -8.83 -12.31
CA GLN A 224 11.66 -9.97 -13.16
C GLN A 224 12.73 -9.61 -14.20
N ASN A 225 12.63 -8.43 -14.83
CA ASN A 225 13.59 -7.99 -15.84
C ASN A 225 14.96 -7.62 -15.27
N LYS A 226 15.03 -7.21 -14.00
CA LYS A 226 16.28 -6.75 -13.38
C LYS A 226 16.96 -7.83 -12.55
N THR A 227 16.23 -8.86 -12.14
CA THR A 227 16.79 -9.97 -11.36
C THR A 227 17.22 -11.11 -12.26
N LYS A 228 18.30 -11.79 -11.89
CA LYS A 228 18.83 -12.99 -12.53
C LYS A 228 18.72 -14.17 -11.59
N LYS A 229 18.42 -15.35 -12.13
CA LYS A 229 18.47 -16.60 -11.36
C LYS A 229 19.93 -16.95 -11.07
N GLU A 230 20.16 -17.77 -10.05
CA GLU A 230 21.51 -18.17 -9.63
C GLU A 230 22.40 -18.67 -10.78
N GLY A 231 21.87 -19.49 -11.70
CA GLY A 231 22.62 -19.95 -12.89
C GLY A 231 23.05 -18.80 -13.80
N ASP A 232 22.13 -17.90 -14.16
CA ASP A 232 22.45 -16.74 -15.01
C ASP A 232 23.43 -15.77 -14.32
N ALA A 233 23.32 -15.63 -12.99
CA ALA A 233 24.23 -14.81 -12.21
C ALA A 233 25.63 -15.44 -12.10
N LEU A 234 25.70 -16.77 -11.98
CA LEU A 234 26.95 -17.54 -11.98
C LEU A 234 27.71 -17.33 -13.28
N ASP A 235 27.02 -17.31 -14.42
CA ASP A 235 27.69 -17.09 -15.72
C ASP A 235 28.34 -15.70 -15.82
N ILE A 236 27.74 -14.68 -15.21
CA ILE A 236 28.36 -13.34 -15.12
C ILE A 236 29.53 -13.36 -14.13
N LEU A 237 29.41 -14.04 -12.99
CA LEU A 237 30.47 -14.13 -11.98
C LEU A 237 31.73 -14.85 -12.50
N LYS A 238 31.58 -15.83 -13.40
CA LYS A 238 32.72 -16.51 -14.04
C LYS A 238 33.64 -15.57 -14.81
N GLU A 239 33.17 -14.38 -15.22
CA GLU A 239 34.02 -13.34 -15.81
C GLU A 239 35.14 -12.90 -14.85
N ALA A 240 34.94 -13.02 -13.53
CA ALA A 240 35.95 -12.74 -12.51
C ALA A 240 37.01 -13.85 -12.34
N GLY A 241 36.75 -15.05 -12.88
CA GLY A 241 37.51 -16.28 -12.63
C GLY A 241 36.69 -17.32 -11.87
N GLU A 242 37.17 -18.57 -11.84
CA GLU A 242 36.50 -19.66 -11.12
C GLU A 242 36.81 -19.68 -9.62
N ASP A 243 37.86 -18.98 -9.22
CA ASP A 243 38.26 -18.83 -7.83
C ASP A 243 37.21 -17.98 -7.07
N HIS A 244 36.86 -18.41 -5.85
CA HIS A 244 36.00 -17.67 -4.92
C HIS A 244 34.55 -17.40 -5.37
N LEU A 245 34.03 -18.07 -6.41
CA LEU A 245 32.65 -17.88 -6.88
C LEU A 245 31.59 -17.97 -5.77
N MET A 246 31.74 -18.94 -4.86
CA MET A 246 30.82 -19.12 -3.73
C MET A 246 30.90 -17.98 -2.70
N ASP A 247 32.08 -17.39 -2.52
CA ASP A 247 32.27 -16.27 -1.59
C ASP A 247 31.76 -14.96 -2.20
N LEU A 248 31.91 -14.78 -3.52
CA LEU A 248 31.30 -13.66 -4.24
C LEU A 248 29.78 -13.68 -4.16
N PHE A 249 29.13 -14.85 -4.21
CA PHE A 249 27.68 -14.93 -3.97
C PHE A 249 27.26 -14.43 -2.58
N LYS A 250 28.06 -14.69 -1.54
CA LYS A 250 27.80 -14.19 -0.18
C LYS A 250 27.95 -12.67 -0.08
N CYS A 251 28.66 -12.07 -1.03
CA CYS A 251 28.82 -10.62 -1.16
C CYS A 251 27.67 -9.95 -1.95
N LEU A 252 26.58 -10.67 -2.25
CA LEU A 252 25.43 -10.14 -2.99
C LEU A 252 24.13 -10.18 -2.18
N PRO A 253 23.25 -9.17 -2.31
CA PRO A 253 21.87 -9.28 -1.84
C PRO A 253 21.13 -10.38 -2.60
N VAL A 254 20.46 -11.28 -1.86
CA VAL A 254 19.69 -12.40 -2.44
C VAL A 254 18.24 -12.36 -2.01
N ALA A 255 17.35 -12.69 -2.94
CA ALA A 255 15.93 -12.92 -2.69
C ALA A 255 15.52 -14.32 -3.13
N ILE A 256 14.36 -14.77 -2.65
CA ILE A 256 13.80 -16.07 -2.96
C ILE A 256 12.57 -15.92 -3.84
N PHE A 257 12.56 -16.64 -4.96
CA PHE A 257 11.38 -16.83 -5.80
C PHE A 257 10.84 -18.26 -5.68
N ASP A 258 9.52 -18.41 -5.78
CA ASP A 258 8.87 -19.72 -5.91
C ASP A 258 9.02 -20.28 -7.35
N SER A 259 8.47 -21.46 -7.60
CA SER A 259 8.47 -22.10 -8.92
C SER A 259 7.70 -21.31 -9.99
N TRP A 260 6.84 -20.36 -9.60
CA TRP A 260 6.03 -19.51 -10.48
C TRP A 260 6.61 -18.08 -10.60
N ASP A 261 7.88 -17.91 -10.24
CA ASP A 261 8.61 -16.63 -10.25
C ASP A 261 7.89 -15.52 -9.43
N ASN A 262 7.24 -15.89 -8.33
CA ASN A 262 6.75 -14.95 -7.33
C ASN A 262 7.77 -14.78 -6.21
N TYR A 263 8.00 -13.54 -5.80
CA TYR A 263 8.82 -13.22 -4.64
C TYR A 263 8.21 -13.77 -3.35
N VAL A 264 8.97 -14.60 -2.66
CA VAL A 264 8.63 -15.24 -1.38
C VAL A 264 9.20 -14.43 -0.21
N GLY A 265 10.45 -14.01 -0.30
CA GLY A 265 11.11 -13.28 0.80
C GLY A 265 12.60 -13.06 0.55
N VAL A 266 13.30 -12.61 1.59
CA VAL A 266 14.77 -12.46 1.62
C VAL A 266 15.45 -13.84 1.65
N GLY A 267 16.53 -14.00 0.87
CA GLY A 267 17.30 -15.24 0.76
C GLY A 267 18.50 -15.36 1.70
N PRO A 268 19.34 -16.41 1.51
CA PRO A 268 19.16 -17.51 0.55
C PRO A 268 18.07 -18.50 0.97
N GLY A 269 17.45 -19.16 -0.01
CA GLY A 269 16.47 -20.24 0.20
C GLY A 269 17.14 -21.61 0.12
N ASN A 270 16.92 -22.46 1.13
CA ASN A 270 17.56 -23.79 1.22
C ASN A 270 16.62 -24.95 0.88
N THR A 271 15.39 -24.67 0.44
CA THR A 271 14.36 -25.69 0.20
C THR A 271 14.00 -25.76 -1.29
N HIS A 272 14.07 -26.94 -1.91
CA HIS A 272 13.39 -27.15 -3.20
C HIS A 272 11.88 -26.92 -2.99
N PRO A 273 11.17 -26.06 -3.75
CA PRO A 273 11.40 -25.56 -5.11
C PRO A 273 11.85 -24.08 -5.23
N GLN A 274 12.45 -23.52 -4.17
CA GLN A 274 12.83 -22.11 -4.10
C GLN A 274 14.06 -21.82 -4.97
N LYS A 275 14.05 -20.66 -5.64
CA LYS A 275 15.15 -20.20 -6.51
C LYS A 275 15.75 -18.92 -5.92
N ASN A 276 17.06 -18.90 -5.76
CA ASN A 276 17.78 -17.68 -5.41
C ASN A 276 17.85 -16.76 -6.63
N VAL A 277 17.59 -15.48 -6.40
CA VAL A 277 17.69 -14.44 -7.43
C VAL A 277 18.51 -13.26 -6.93
N TYR A 278 19.26 -12.66 -7.85
CA TYR A 278 20.21 -11.58 -7.61
C TYR A 278 19.91 -10.40 -8.52
N LEU A 279 20.28 -9.18 -8.12
CA LEU A 279 20.12 -8.01 -8.99
C LEU A 279 21.25 -8.00 -10.04
N GLU A 280 20.92 -8.00 -11.33
CA GLU A 280 21.92 -8.07 -12.41
C GLU A 280 22.98 -6.97 -12.28
N ARG A 281 22.54 -5.74 -11.96
CA ARG A 281 23.43 -4.60 -11.76
C ARG A 281 24.45 -4.85 -10.64
N ASP A 282 24.01 -5.45 -9.53
CA ASP A 282 24.87 -5.66 -8.36
C ASP A 282 25.88 -6.77 -8.65
N VAL A 283 25.48 -7.83 -9.37
CA VAL A 283 26.38 -8.89 -9.84
C VAL A 283 27.49 -8.30 -10.72
N ARG A 284 27.13 -7.53 -11.75
CA ARG A 284 28.11 -6.90 -12.66
C ARG A 284 29.02 -5.91 -11.94
N GLN A 285 28.46 -5.13 -11.01
CA GLN A 285 29.24 -4.19 -10.22
C GLN A 285 30.25 -4.92 -9.33
N LEU A 286 29.85 -6.02 -8.68
CA LEU A 286 30.75 -6.82 -7.85
C LEU A 286 31.90 -7.41 -8.67
N VAL A 287 31.60 -7.97 -9.84
CA VAL A 287 32.62 -8.50 -10.78
C VAL A 287 33.61 -7.40 -11.19
N HIS A 288 33.10 -6.23 -11.58
CA HIS A 288 33.95 -5.11 -11.97
C HIS A 288 34.83 -4.62 -10.81
N GLU A 289 34.29 -4.51 -9.58
CA GLU A 289 35.06 -4.15 -8.39
C GLU A 289 36.13 -5.20 -8.06
N TYR A 290 35.81 -6.49 -8.19
CA TYR A 290 36.74 -7.59 -7.95
C TYR A 290 37.90 -7.56 -8.95
N ILE A 291 37.61 -7.52 -10.25
CA ILE A 291 38.62 -7.50 -11.31
C ILE A 291 39.49 -6.24 -11.17
N GLY A 292 38.87 -5.07 -10.99
CA GLY A 292 39.62 -3.82 -10.87
C GLY A 292 40.58 -3.79 -9.68
N ARG A 293 40.21 -4.37 -8.53
CA ARG A 293 41.11 -4.48 -7.37
C ARG A 293 42.21 -5.51 -7.60
N ARG A 294 41.88 -6.67 -8.18
CA ARG A 294 42.87 -7.69 -8.54
C ARG A 294 43.94 -7.13 -9.48
N GLU A 295 43.52 -6.34 -10.46
CA GLU A 295 44.43 -5.75 -11.46
C GLU A 295 45.25 -4.58 -10.91
N ALA A 296 44.71 -3.83 -9.94
CA ALA A 296 45.42 -2.73 -9.30
C ALA A 296 46.61 -3.22 -8.46
N ASP A 297 46.41 -4.29 -7.67
CA ASP A 297 47.42 -4.80 -6.72
C ASP A 297 47.62 -6.33 -6.81
N PRO A 298 48.12 -6.87 -7.95
CA PRO A 298 48.18 -8.33 -8.14
C PRO A 298 49.04 -9.07 -7.11
N ALA A 299 50.07 -8.41 -6.55
CA ALA A 299 51.02 -9.02 -5.62
C ALA A 299 50.42 -9.29 -4.24
N THR A 300 49.54 -8.41 -3.74
CA THR A 300 48.91 -8.53 -2.42
C THR A 300 47.47 -9.02 -2.48
N TRP A 301 46.88 -9.08 -3.68
CA TRP A 301 45.48 -9.41 -3.89
C TRP A 301 45.03 -10.68 -3.18
N HIS A 302 45.80 -11.77 -3.19
CA HIS A 302 45.38 -13.02 -2.55
C HIS A 302 45.07 -12.86 -1.04
N VAL A 303 45.80 -11.99 -0.34
CA VAL A 303 45.58 -11.74 1.10
C VAL A 303 44.47 -10.70 1.30
N GLU A 304 44.48 -9.64 0.50
CA GLU A 304 43.50 -8.54 0.61
C GLU A 304 42.11 -8.93 0.13
N CYS A 305 42.01 -9.87 -0.82
CA CYS A 305 40.77 -10.37 -1.40
C CYS A 305 39.85 -10.92 -0.32
N GLN A 306 40.37 -11.74 0.58
CA GLN A 306 39.56 -12.33 1.64
C GLN A 306 39.05 -11.27 2.61
N ALA A 307 39.91 -10.36 3.05
CA ALA A 307 39.52 -9.27 3.94
C ALA A 307 38.46 -8.35 3.30
N TRP A 308 38.59 -8.08 2.00
CA TRP A 308 37.61 -7.31 1.24
C TRP A 308 36.26 -8.05 1.11
N MET A 309 36.28 -9.35 0.80
CA MET A 309 35.06 -10.17 0.73
C MET A 309 34.38 -10.28 2.09
N ASP A 310 35.12 -10.47 3.17
CA ASP A 310 34.58 -10.58 4.52
C ASP A 310 33.86 -9.28 4.93
N GLU A 311 34.44 -8.12 4.62
CA GLU A 311 33.81 -6.81 4.88
C GLU A 311 32.54 -6.62 4.02
N LYS A 312 32.59 -6.99 2.74
CA LYS A 312 31.41 -6.96 1.86
C LYS A 312 30.30 -7.89 2.36
N GLN A 313 30.66 -9.12 2.75
CA GLN A 313 29.73 -10.10 3.29
C GLN A 313 29.07 -9.58 4.57
N LYS A 314 29.83 -8.91 5.45
CA LYS A 314 29.28 -8.29 6.66
C LYS A 314 28.21 -7.25 6.35
N VAL A 315 28.47 -6.33 5.41
CA VAL A 315 27.50 -5.32 4.97
C VAL A 315 26.24 -5.98 4.38
N ILE A 316 26.41 -7.01 3.57
CA ILE A 316 25.27 -7.75 2.99
C ILE A 316 24.48 -8.51 4.05
N GLN A 317 25.15 -9.08 5.05
CA GLN A 317 24.50 -9.77 6.17
C GLN A 317 23.66 -8.79 7.00
N GLU A 318 24.19 -7.60 7.32
CA GLU A 318 23.45 -6.54 8.01
C GLU A 318 22.20 -6.14 7.22
N ARG A 319 22.31 -6.03 5.89
CA ARG A 319 21.18 -5.76 5.00
C ARG A 319 20.15 -6.88 4.98
N HIS A 320 20.57 -8.15 4.96
CA HIS A 320 19.65 -9.28 5.03
C HIS A 320 18.91 -9.33 6.36
N ASP A 321 19.62 -9.08 7.47
CA ASP A 321 19.03 -9.05 8.81
C ASP A 321 17.99 -7.95 8.93
N PHE A 322 18.32 -6.75 8.43
CA PHE A 322 17.36 -5.65 8.32
C PHE A 322 16.14 -6.04 7.48
N ALA A 323 16.36 -6.60 6.29
CA ALA A 323 15.28 -6.95 5.39
C ALA A 323 14.36 -8.03 5.97
N ARG A 324 14.92 -9.05 6.65
CA ARG A 324 14.14 -10.08 7.36
C ARG A 324 13.32 -9.49 8.50
N LYS A 325 13.92 -8.63 9.33
CA LYS A 325 13.20 -7.92 10.41
C LYS A 325 12.05 -7.08 9.85
N MET A 326 12.27 -6.42 8.72
CA MET A 326 11.24 -5.63 8.05
C MET A 326 10.07 -6.46 7.51
N GLU A 327 10.35 -7.59 6.84
CA GLU A 327 9.31 -8.49 6.34
C GLU A 327 8.47 -9.08 7.48
N LEU A 328 9.13 -9.54 8.54
CA LEU A 328 8.47 -10.06 9.75
C LEU A 328 7.60 -9.00 10.43
N TRP A 329 8.11 -7.78 10.58
CA TRP A 329 7.35 -6.68 11.16
C TRP A 329 6.12 -6.35 10.31
N GLU A 330 6.26 -6.31 8.98
CA GLU A 330 5.14 -6.05 8.08
C GLU A 330 4.08 -7.17 8.12
N ASP A 331 4.52 -8.43 8.19
CA ASP A 331 3.62 -9.57 8.33
C ASP A 331 2.87 -9.53 9.66
N HIS A 332 3.57 -9.26 10.77
CA HIS A 332 2.95 -9.09 12.07
C HIS A 332 1.94 -7.93 12.05
N ALA A 333 2.30 -6.78 11.48
CA ALA A 333 1.39 -5.64 11.34
C ALA A 333 0.16 -5.96 10.45
N ARG A 334 0.31 -6.79 9.41
CA ARG A 334 -0.82 -7.28 8.59
C ARG A 334 -1.70 -8.24 9.38
N GLN A 335 -1.11 -9.19 10.09
CA GLN A 335 -1.83 -10.19 10.88
C GLN A 335 -2.59 -9.55 12.05
N SER A 336 -1.95 -8.63 12.79
CA SER A 336 -2.59 -7.86 13.85
C SER A 336 -3.83 -7.12 13.34
N LYS A 337 -3.72 -6.39 12.22
CA LYS A 337 -4.89 -5.71 11.60
C LYS A 337 -6.00 -6.67 11.18
N SER A 338 -5.64 -7.85 10.68
CA SER A 338 -6.60 -8.90 10.30
C SER A 338 -7.30 -9.48 11.52
N SER A 339 -6.56 -9.73 12.59
CA SER A 339 -7.09 -10.19 13.89
C SER A 339 -8.04 -9.16 14.48
N ASP A 340 -7.63 -7.90 14.56
CA ASP A 340 -8.47 -6.78 15.02
C ASP A 340 -9.76 -6.65 14.20
N PHE A 341 -9.67 -6.82 12.88
CA PHE A 341 -10.82 -6.79 11.98
C PHE A 341 -11.78 -7.94 12.32
N HIS A 342 -11.23 -9.14 12.50
CA HIS A 342 -12.01 -10.33 12.84
C HIS A 342 -12.70 -10.18 14.20
N GLU A 343 -11.98 -9.70 15.21
CA GLU A 343 -12.52 -9.44 16.55
C GLU A 343 -13.66 -8.42 16.50
N LYS A 344 -13.46 -7.28 15.82
CA LYS A 344 -14.50 -6.25 15.64
C LYS A 344 -15.73 -6.80 14.91
N LYS A 345 -15.52 -7.63 13.88
CA LYS A 345 -16.61 -8.31 13.14
C LYS A 345 -17.40 -9.26 14.05
N THR A 346 -16.71 -10.08 14.83
CA THR A 346 -17.31 -11.03 15.77
C THR A 346 -18.07 -10.31 16.88
N ALA A 347 -17.49 -9.25 17.47
CA ALA A 347 -18.14 -8.41 18.47
C ALA A 347 -19.42 -7.77 17.92
N ARG A 348 -19.41 -7.24 16.69
CA ARG A 348 -20.61 -6.72 16.04
C ARG A 348 -21.68 -7.78 15.79
N LYS A 349 -21.27 -8.95 15.31
CA LYS A 349 -22.17 -10.07 15.06
C LYS A 349 -22.94 -10.41 16.34
N LYS A 350 -22.20 -10.63 17.44
CA LYS A 350 -22.76 -10.94 18.76
C LYS A 350 -23.69 -9.84 19.26
N TYR A 351 -23.23 -8.58 19.26
CA TYR A 351 -24.01 -7.45 19.75
C TYR A 351 -25.32 -7.23 18.98
N PHE A 352 -25.31 -7.31 17.65
CA PHE A 352 -26.53 -7.16 16.86
C PHE A 352 -27.47 -8.35 17.01
N GLN A 353 -26.96 -9.56 17.23
CA GLN A 353 -27.78 -10.74 17.52
C GLN A 353 -28.50 -10.62 18.86
N GLU A 354 -27.78 -10.23 19.91
CA GLU A 354 -28.36 -9.97 21.23
C GLU A 354 -29.44 -8.90 21.14
N LYS A 355 -29.14 -7.76 20.49
CA LYS A 355 -30.11 -6.67 20.30
C LYS A 355 -31.31 -7.04 19.44
N ALA A 356 -31.14 -7.92 18.45
CA ALA A 356 -32.24 -8.43 17.63
C ALA A 356 -33.13 -9.43 18.38
N ALA A 357 -32.56 -10.17 19.34
CA ALA A 357 -33.31 -11.08 20.21
C ALA A 357 -34.18 -10.32 21.22
N GLU A 358 -33.79 -9.10 21.60
CA GLU A 358 -34.57 -8.20 22.47
C GLU A 358 -35.77 -7.53 21.76
N LEU A 359 -35.93 -7.67 20.43
CA LEU A 359 -37.02 -7.04 19.68
C LEU A 359 -38.37 -7.75 19.90
N GLN A 360 -39.45 -7.04 19.60
CA GLN A 360 -40.81 -7.58 19.59
C GLN A 360 -41.44 -7.37 18.20
N PRO A 361 -41.62 -8.43 17.40
CA PRO A 361 -41.23 -9.83 17.65
C PRO A 361 -39.70 -10.05 17.57
N PRO A 362 -39.13 -11.03 18.30
CA PRO A 362 -37.69 -11.30 18.27
C PRO A 362 -37.28 -11.83 16.89
N ILE A 363 -36.08 -11.45 16.45
CA ILE A 363 -35.52 -11.91 15.17
C ILE A 363 -34.41 -12.94 15.46
N PRO A 364 -34.62 -14.25 15.22
CA PRO A 364 -33.63 -15.28 15.49
C PRO A 364 -32.40 -15.14 14.57
N GLU A 365 -31.25 -15.65 15.02
CA GLU A 365 -29.98 -15.55 14.26
C GLU A 365 -30.12 -16.02 12.80
N LYS A 366 -30.81 -17.13 12.56
CA LYS A 366 -31.00 -17.69 11.21
C LYS A 366 -31.74 -16.73 10.28
N GLU A 367 -32.73 -16.00 10.79
CA GLU A 367 -33.47 -15.00 10.01
C GLU A 367 -32.62 -13.74 9.80
N LEU A 368 -31.94 -13.30 10.85
CA LEU A 368 -31.06 -12.14 10.78
C LEU A 368 -29.92 -12.32 9.76
N GLN A 369 -29.36 -13.53 9.64
CA GLN A 369 -28.34 -13.84 8.63
C GLN A 369 -28.83 -13.73 7.18
N LEU A 370 -30.14 -13.83 6.94
CA LEU A 370 -30.74 -13.65 5.61
C LEU A 370 -30.91 -12.17 5.24
N CYS A 371 -31.03 -11.28 6.22
CA CYS A 371 -31.16 -9.84 6.04
C CYS A 371 -29.90 -9.22 5.38
N PRO A 372 -29.98 -8.69 4.14
CA PRO A 372 -28.84 -8.07 3.47
C PRO A 372 -28.25 -6.87 4.23
N SER A 373 -29.08 -6.10 4.95
CA SER A 373 -28.60 -4.97 5.74
C SER A 373 -27.76 -5.41 6.92
N TYR A 374 -28.12 -6.51 7.58
CA TYR A 374 -27.32 -7.12 8.64
C TYR A 374 -25.95 -7.61 8.14
N ARG A 375 -25.93 -8.36 7.03
CA ARG A 375 -24.67 -8.87 6.45
C ARG A 375 -23.69 -7.75 6.11
N ARG A 376 -24.19 -6.64 5.55
CA ARG A 376 -23.37 -5.45 5.28
C ARG A 376 -22.88 -4.79 6.57
N ALA A 377 -23.72 -4.69 7.60
CA ALA A 377 -23.37 -4.04 8.86
C ALA A 377 -22.29 -4.79 9.66
N VAL A 378 -22.33 -6.13 9.67
CA VAL A 378 -21.36 -6.97 10.40
C VAL A 378 -19.96 -6.89 9.80
N VAL A 379 -19.83 -6.75 8.47
CA VAL A 379 -18.53 -6.70 7.79
C VAL A 379 -17.75 -5.39 8.05
N ILE A 380 -18.40 -4.35 8.58
CA ILE A 380 -17.74 -3.07 8.85
C ILE A 380 -16.81 -3.20 10.08
N PRO A 381 -15.49 -2.93 9.95
CA PRO A 381 -14.52 -3.10 11.04
C PRO A 381 -14.52 -1.94 12.03
N LYS A 382 -15.63 -1.75 12.73
CA LYS A 382 -15.77 -0.80 13.82
C LYS A 382 -16.47 -1.47 14.98
N MET A 383 -16.09 -1.12 16.20
CA MET A 383 -16.78 -1.62 17.39
C MET A 383 -18.29 -1.35 17.29
N PRO A 384 -19.14 -2.31 17.70
CA PRO A 384 -20.57 -2.08 17.76
C PRO A 384 -20.87 -0.93 18.73
N ASN A 385 -21.88 -0.13 18.39
CA ASN A 385 -22.39 0.91 19.28
C ASN A 385 -23.90 1.10 19.10
N MET A 386 -24.54 1.77 20.06
CA MET A 386 -25.98 2.02 20.05
C MET A 386 -26.46 2.76 18.80
N LEU A 387 -25.67 3.72 18.30
CA LEU A 387 -26.01 4.48 17.10
C LEU A 387 -26.05 3.60 15.84
N SER A 388 -25.09 2.68 15.70
CA SER A 388 -25.06 1.75 14.57
C SER A 388 -26.23 0.77 14.62
N TRP A 389 -26.69 0.40 15.83
CA TRP A 389 -27.88 -0.41 16.00
C TRP A 389 -29.15 0.35 15.66
N SER A 390 -29.31 1.60 16.13
CA SER A 390 -30.51 2.39 15.83
C SER A 390 -30.69 2.63 14.32
N GLN A 391 -29.60 2.74 13.57
CA GLN A 391 -29.61 2.82 12.11
C GLN A 391 -29.91 1.49 11.41
N LEU A 392 -29.53 0.37 12.01
CA LEU A 392 -29.71 -0.97 11.46
C LEU A 392 -31.11 -1.52 11.75
N LYS A 393 -31.59 -1.34 12.98
CA LYS A 393 -32.86 -1.84 13.52
C LYS A 393 -34.05 -1.71 12.55
N PRO A 394 -34.42 -0.52 12.04
CA PRO A 394 -35.59 -0.39 11.17
C PRO A 394 -35.45 -1.14 9.85
N LYS A 395 -34.22 -1.38 9.39
CA LYS A 395 -33.96 -2.14 8.15
C LYS A 395 -34.12 -3.64 8.37
N VAL A 396 -33.58 -4.16 9.47
CA VAL A 396 -33.69 -5.59 9.79
C VAL A 396 -35.10 -5.98 10.19
N GLU A 397 -35.85 -5.12 10.89
CA GLU A 397 -37.28 -5.36 11.19
C GLU A 397 -38.12 -5.46 9.90
N LYS A 398 -37.90 -4.54 8.96
CA LYS A 398 -38.58 -4.58 7.65
C LYS A 398 -38.21 -5.82 6.85
N GLU A 399 -36.90 -6.13 6.73
CA GLU A 399 -36.41 -7.28 5.98
C GLU A 399 -36.87 -8.61 6.60
N ALA A 400 -36.90 -8.73 7.92
CA ALA A 400 -37.42 -9.89 8.64
C ALA A 400 -38.94 -10.06 8.42
N ALA A 401 -39.72 -8.99 8.54
CA ALA A 401 -41.15 -9.03 8.24
C ALA A 401 -41.43 -9.47 6.80
N ASP A 402 -40.64 -9.00 5.83
CA ASP A 402 -40.72 -9.45 4.42
C ASP A 402 -40.41 -10.95 4.27
N LEU A 403 -39.40 -11.46 4.97
CA LEU A 403 -39.03 -12.87 4.96
C LEU A 403 -40.13 -13.77 5.55
N ARG A 404 -40.78 -13.33 6.63
CA ARG A 404 -41.90 -14.05 7.25
C ARG A 404 -43.12 -14.10 6.33
N ARG A 405 -43.49 -12.96 5.74
CA ARG A 405 -44.59 -12.90 4.76
C ARG A 405 -44.37 -13.84 3.58
N ARG A 406 -43.14 -13.93 3.06
CA ARG A 406 -42.77 -14.87 1.99
C ARG A 406 -42.85 -16.35 2.39
N ARG A 407 -42.77 -16.67 3.69
CA ARG A 407 -42.97 -18.04 4.19
C ARG A 407 -44.44 -18.38 4.34
N GLU A 408 -45.25 -17.42 4.78
CA GLU A 408 -46.69 -17.56 5.00
C GLU A 408 -47.51 -17.56 3.71
N THR A 409 -46.98 -16.94 2.65
CA THR A 409 -47.48 -17.11 1.29
C THR A 409 -46.64 -18.17 0.59
N PRO A 410 -46.92 -19.47 0.77
CA PRO A 410 -46.34 -20.49 -0.08
C PRO A 410 -46.84 -20.19 -1.49
N THR A 411 -46.01 -19.51 -2.28
CA THR A 411 -46.26 -19.28 -3.70
C THR A 411 -46.64 -20.62 -4.32
N LEU A 412 -47.90 -20.76 -4.72
CA LEU A 412 -48.41 -21.86 -5.55
C LEU A 412 -47.59 -22.04 -6.84
N ASP A 413 -46.74 -21.06 -7.19
CA ASP A 413 -45.79 -21.10 -8.30
C ASP A 413 -44.54 -21.97 -8.09
N GLN A 414 -44.26 -22.49 -6.90
CA GLN A 414 -43.20 -23.51 -6.75
C GLN A 414 -43.59 -24.88 -7.33
N ARG A 415 -44.83 -25.07 -7.80
CA ARG A 415 -45.24 -26.26 -8.58
C ARG A 415 -45.00 -26.13 -10.10
N ARG A 416 -44.47 -25.01 -10.61
CA ARG A 416 -44.17 -24.84 -12.05
C ARG A 416 -42.84 -24.13 -12.34
N LEU A 417 -41.81 -24.38 -11.53
CA LEU A 417 -40.45 -24.20 -12.04
C LEU A 417 -40.06 -25.52 -12.72
N PRO A 418 -39.95 -25.56 -14.07
CA PRO A 418 -39.44 -26.73 -14.75
C PRO A 418 -38.05 -27.04 -14.21
N ASP A 419 -37.81 -28.31 -13.93
CA ASP A 419 -36.53 -28.83 -13.48
C ASP A 419 -35.40 -28.23 -14.36
N PRO A 420 -34.43 -27.50 -13.78
CA PRO A 420 -33.30 -26.95 -14.52
C PRO A 420 -32.48 -28.03 -15.25
N LEU A 421 -32.62 -29.31 -14.86
CA LEU A 421 -31.98 -30.44 -15.51
C LEU A 421 -32.77 -30.98 -16.72
N ALA A 422 -34.06 -30.67 -16.86
CA ALA A 422 -34.85 -31.07 -18.03
C ALA A 422 -34.48 -30.26 -19.28
N LEU A 423 -34.09 -28.99 -19.12
CA LEU A 423 -33.68 -28.12 -20.24
C LEU A 423 -32.23 -28.34 -20.71
N ALA A 424 -31.42 -29.09 -19.96
CA ALA A 424 -30.05 -29.40 -20.36
C ALA A 424 -29.95 -30.62 -21.29
N ARG A 425 -31.02 -31.41 -21.44
CA ARG A 425 -31.01 -32.65 -22.24
C ARG A 425 -31.41 -32.48 -23.70
N GLU A 426 -32.00 -31.35 -24.10
CA GLU A 426 -32.47 -31.13 -25.48
C GLU A 426 -31.55 -30.26 -26.35
N ARG A 427 -30.36 -29.87 -25.86
CA ARG A 427 -29.49 -28.94 -26.60
C ARG A 427 -28.06 -29.45 -26.82
N VAL A 428 -27.91 -30.70 -27.25
CA VAL A 428 -26.66 -31.19 -27.88
C VAL A 428 -27.00 -32.13 -29.05
N GLN A 429 -27.55 -31.57 -30.12
CA GLN A 429 -27.45 -32.15 -31.47
C GLN A 429 -27.32 -31.02 -32.49
N HIS A 430 -26.18 -30.35 -32.50
CA HIS A 430 -25.70 -29.69 -33.72
C HIS A 430 -24.21 -29.95 -33.87
N SER A 431 -23.92 -30.82 -34.83
CA SER A 431 -22.70 -31.00 -35.60
C SER A 431 -21.72 -29.82 -35.53
N LEU A 432 -20.55 -30.07 -34.93
CA LEU A 432 -19.35 -29.30 -35.23
C LEU A 432 -18.58 -30.02 -36.35
N PRO A 433 -18.10 -29.28 -37.38
CA PRO A 433 -17.30 -29.86 -38.44
C PRO A 433 -15.90 -30.21 -37.93
N PHE A 434 -15.48 -31.40 -38.32
CA PHE A 434 -14.18 -32.01 -38.12
C PHE A 434 -13.11 -31.17 -38.84
N PHE A 435 -12.26 -30.46 -38.09
CA PHE A 435 -11.05 -29.83 -38.65
C PHE A 435 -10.02 -30.94 -38.88
N SER A 436 -9.96 -31.41 -40.12
CA SER A 436 -8.87 -32.22 -40.66
C SER A 436 -7.64 -31.33 -40.82
N GLN A 437 -6.57 -31.62 -40.09
CA GLN A 437 -5.26 -31.06 -40.38
C GLN A 437 -4.67 -31.82 -41.57
N GLY A 438 -4.54 -31.10 -42.70
CA GLY A 438 -3.87 -31.58 -43.89
C GLY A 438 -2.38 -31.70 -43.67
N SER A 439 -1.90 -32.93 -43.81
CA SER A 439 -0.52 -33.24 -44.15
C SER A 439 -0.24 -32.79 -45.60
N SER A 440 0.66 -31.83 -45.79
CA SER A 440 1.32 -31.63 -47.08
C SER A 440 2.83 -31.55 -46.86
N GLY A 441 3.49 -32.64 -47.23
CA GLY A 441 4.92 -32.68 -47.39
C GLY A 441 5.36 -31.83 -48.58
N THR A 442 6.57 -31.29 -48.47
CA THR A 442 7.40 -30.88 -49.59
C THR A 442 8.82 -31.38 -49.33
N SER A 443 9.15 -32.46 -50.04
CA SER A 443 10.47 -32.87 -50.51
C SER A 443 11.10 -31.73 -51.33
N THR A 444 12.40 -31.40 -51.34
CA THR A 444 13.66 -32.12 -51.67
C THR A 444 14.82 -31.08 -51.58
N PRO A 445 16.08 -31.32 -52.02
CA PRO A 445 17.07 -32.40 -51.78
C PRO A 445 18.48 -31.88 -51.38
N SER A 446 19.45 -32.80 -51.19
CA SER A 446 20.92 -32.63 -51.42
C SER A 446 21.69 -31.68 -50.47
N THR A 447 22.90 -31.93 -49.99
CA THR A 447 24.02 -32.87 -50.25
C THR A 447 24.94 -32.85 -49.02
N ASP A 448 25.56 -33.99 -48.67
CA ASP A 448 26.92 -34.25 -48.14
C ASP A 448 27.83 -33.08 -47.69
N SER A 449 28.88 -33.20 -46.86
CA SER A 449 29.46 -34.24 -45.96
C SER A 449 30.69 -33.60 -45.24
N TYR A 450 31.15 -34.19 -44.14
CA TYR A 450 32.46 -33.98 -43.47
C TYR A 450 32.87 -32.56 -43.02
N PHE A 451 32.76 -32.28 -41.71
CA PHE A 451 33.87 -32.12 -40.74
C PHE A 451 33.32 -31.93 -39.33
#